data_AF-X6LU01-F1
#
_entry.id   AF-X6LU01-F1
#
_cell.length_a   1.000
_cell.length_b   1.000
_cell.length_c   1.000
_cell.angle_alpha   90.00
_cell.angle_beta   90.00
_cell.angle_gamma   90.00
#
_symmetry.space_group_name_H-M   'P 1'
#
loop_
_entity.id
_entity.type
_entity.pdbx_description
1 polymer ?
#
loop_
_entity_poly.entity_id
_entity_poly.type
_entity_poly.pdbx_seq_one_letter_code
_entity_poly.pdbx_strand_id
1 'polypeptide(L)'
;MRNFGGIPASKLQGHLGAILEEVLGMEKSEISNKMSKWTPLECVRKNLMDTKSNNSPLLGDNYMISRHCMVISDLEHSWQVLLDQDVLKYDNEFLFGGCFPADRLTTITNYNHLNKIISCMEGGKTAVMYNLENIHESLYDMLNQRYQKRPSGQPYCRVALGSESRDCYVSENFKLVVIVMKSVAYSPEMPIAFLNRFEKQLISYESSLQPKVRAHIQEMRDKLSQAFGMRGGQLSDLFPGFCDDTIPSALCILAEEQHDEKYDEQKVGKNEETLNLTDIELKMLELFRPMCRPEKLIELAIQKKYRPSDDPAQPEHFPTLVLFF
;
A
#
# COMPACT_ATOMS: atom_id res chain seq x y z
N MET A 1 9.82 -10.11 -10.59
CA MET A 1 9.32 -8.89 -9.92
C MET A 1 9.06 -9.14 -8.44
N ARG A 2 8.07 -9.98 -8.07
CA ARG A 2 7.74 -10.40 -6.69
C ARG A 2 8.92 -10.63 -5.74
N ASN A 3 9.91 -11.44 -6.12
CA ASN A 3 11.06 -11.77 -5.26
C ASN A 3 12.12 -10.66 -5.14
N PHE A 4 12.00 -9.55 -5.88
CA PHE A 4 12.98 -8.47 -5.95
C PHE A 4 12.42 -7.14 -5.41
N GLY A 5 11.33 -7.18 -4.63
CA GLY A 5 10.77 -5.97 -4.04
C GLY A 5 11.71 -5.31 -3.04
N GLY A 6 11.60 -3.98 -2.93
CA GLY A 6 12.55 -3.13 -2.20
C GLY A 6 13.72 -2.61 -3.04
N ILE A 7 13.93 -3.14 -4.26
CA ILE A 7 14.90 -2.58 -5.22
C ILE A 7 14.21 -1.47 -6.03
N PRO A 8 14.83 -0.28 -6.19
CA PRO A 8 14.29 0.77 -7.06
C PRO A 8 14.00 0.27 -8.47
N ALA A 9 12.85 0.65 -9.02
CA ALA A 9 12.39 0.19 -10.33
C ALA A 9 13.41 0.44 -11.46
N SER A 10 14.12 1.57 -11.42
CA SER A 10 15.18 1.91 -12.38
C SER A 10 16.34 0.92 -12.38
N LYS A 11 16.80 0.52 -11.18
CA LYS A 11 17.85 -0.51 -11.02
C LYS A 11 17.37 -1.88 -11.46
N LEU A 12 16.13 -2.21 -11.10
CA LEU A 12 15.53 -3.49 -11.48
C LEU A 12 15.38 -3.62 -13.00
N GLN A 13 14.88 -2.59 -13.68
CA GLN A 13 14.82 -2.53 -15.14
C GLN A 13 16.21 -2.59 -15.77
N GLY A 14 17.19 -1.88 -15.22
CA GLY A 14 18.57 -1.89 -15.74
C GLY A 14 19.22 -3.28 -15.67
N HIS A 15 19.10 -3.97 -14.54
CA HIS A 15 19.79 -5.26 -14.32
C HIS A 15 18.94 -6.45 -14.77
N LEU A 16 17.74 -6.60 -14.21
CA LEU A 16 16.87 -7.74 -14.53
C LEU A 16 16.32 -7.62 -15.95
N GLY A 17 16.04 -6.40 -16.43
CA GLY A 17 15.58 -6.19 -17.79
C GLY A 17 16.62 -6.65 -18.84
N ALA A 18 17.90 -6.35 -18.62
CA ALA A 18 18.98 -6.82 -19.50
C ALA A 18 19.10 -8.36 -19.53
N ILE A 19 18.97 -9.00 -18.37
CA ILE A 19 18.98 -10.47 -18.29
C ILE A 19 17.76 -11.06 -19.01
N LEU A 20 16.59 -10.47 -18.85
CA LEU A 20 15.37 -10.93 -19.52
C LEU A 20 15.44 -10.74 -21.03
N GLU A 21 16.10 -9.68 -21.50
CA GLU A 21 16.34 -9.41 -22.93
C GLU A 21 17.20 -10.52 -23.52
N GLU A 22 18.30 -10.87 -22.87
CA GLU A 22 19.19 -11.97 -23.29
C GLU A 22 18.50 -13.33 -23.27
N VAL A 23 17.77 -13.65 -22.20
CA VAL A 23 17.19 -14.99 -22.00
C VAL A 23 15.92 -15.21 -22.83
N LEU A 24 15.07 -14.19 -22.98
CA LEU A 24 13.77 -14.32 -23.63
C LEU A 24 13.77 -13.84 -25.08
N GLY A 25 14.84 -13.19 -25.55
CA GLY A 25 14.93 -12.67 -26.91
C GLY A 25 13.87 -11.62 -27.26
N MET A 26 13.32 -10.94 -26.24
CA MET A 26 12.31 -9.89 -26.39
C MET A 26 12.97 -8.52 -26.46
N GLU A 27 12.35 -7.57 -27.18
CA GLU A 27 12.82 -6.19 -27.18
C GLU A 27 12.73 -5.56 -25.80
N LYS A 28 13.70 -4.69 -25.48
CA LYS A 28 13.74 -3.91 -24.24
C LYS A 28 12.45 -3.12 -23.97
N SER A 29 11.79 -2.62 -25.02
CA SER A 29 10.51 -1.90 -24.95
C SER A 29 9.39 -2.79 -24.43
N GLU A 30 9.28 -4.02 -24.94
CA GLU A 30 8.29 -5.01 -24.53
C GLU A 30 8.53 -5.47 -23.09
N ILE A 31 9.79 -5.75 -22.74
CA ILE A 31 10.17 -6.13 -21.37
C ILE A 31 9.83 -5.01 -20.39
N SER A 32 10.18 -3.76 -20.72
CA SER A 32 9.87 -2.61 -19.88
C SER A 32 8.35 -2.48 -19.66
N ASN A 33 7.55 -2.66 -20.72
CA ASN A 33 6.08 -2.62 -20.63
C ASN A 33 5.54 -3.77 -19.76
N LYS A 34 6.07 -5.00 -19.90
CA LYS A 34 5.68 -6.12 -19.04
C LYS A 34 6.08 -5.88 -17.59
N MET A 35 7.28 -5.36 -17.34
CA MET A 35 7.76 -5.04 -15.99
C MET A 35 6.96 -3.90 -15.35
N SER A 36 6.54 -2.88 -16.12
CA SER A 36 5.76 -1.76 -15.59
C SER A 36 4.39 -2.16 -15.07
N LYS A 37 3.82 -3.27 -15.55
CA LYS A 37 2.55 -3.80 -15.04
C LYS A 37 2.67 -4.36 -13.62
N TRP A 38 3.89 -4.72 -13.20
CA TRP A 38 4.16 -5.27 -11.86
C TRP A 38 4.52 -4.15 -10.88
N THR A 39 3.53 -3.34 -10.49
CA THR A 39 3.69 -2.42 -9.36
C THR A 39 3.88 -3.22 -8.07
N PRO A 40 4.47 -2.62 -7.02
CA PRO A 40 4.51 -3.21 -5.68
C PRO A 40 3.13 -3.69 -5.20
N LEU A 41 2.08 -2.89 -5.44
CA LEU A 41 0.69 -3.23 -5.15
C LEU A 41 0.25 -4.53 -5.84
N GLU A 42 0.51 -4.65 -7.15
CA GLU A 42 0.16 -5.85 -7.92
C GLU A 42 0.98 -7.07 -7.47
N CYS A 43 2.23 -6.87 -7.03
CA CYS A 43 3.02 -7.94 -6.44
C CYS A 43 2.39 -8.48 -5.15
N VAL A 44 1.91 -7.61 -4.25
CA VAL A 44 1.19 -8.03 -3.04
C VAL A 44 -0.12 -8.73 -3.42
N ARG A 45 -0.90 -8.17 -4.33
CA ARG A 45 -2.15 -8.77 -4.83
C ARG A 45 -1.93 -10.18 -5.36
N LYS A 46 -0.92 -10.38 -6.21
CA LYS A 46 -0.57 -11.71 -6.73
C LYS A 46 -0.05 -12.66 -5.65
N ASN A 47 0.65 -12.19 -4.63
CA ASN A 47 1.08 -13.04 -3.51
C ASN A 47 -0.13 -13.54 -2.70
N LEU A 48 -1.11 -12.68 -2.44
CA LEU A 48 -2.32 -13.04 -1.69
C LEU A 48 -3.23 -14.00 -2.47
N MET A 49 -3.31 -13.84 -3.79
CA MET A 49 -4.03 -14.75 -4.69
C MET A 49 -3.31 -16.08 -4.93
N ASP A 50 -2.04 -16.22 -4.50
CA ASP A 50 -1.23 -17.42 -4.67
C ASP A 50 -1.57 -18.49 -3.62
N THR A 51 -2.86 -18.82 -3.54
CA THR A 51 -3.40 -19.96 -2.79
C THR A 51 -3.57 -21.10 -3.79
N LYS A 52 -3.23 -22.34 -3.39
CA LYS A 52 -3.06 -23.46 -4.33
C LYS A 52 -4.26 -23.62 -5.27
N SER A 53 -4.00 -23.51 -6.57
CA SER A 53 -4.82 -24.14 -7.60
C SER A 53 -4.34 -25.58 -7.75
N ASN A 54 -5.26 -26.54 -7.70
CA ASN A 54 -5.01 -27.96 -7.98
C ASN A 54 -4.48 -28.24 -9.41
N ASN A 55 -4.24 -27.21 -10.23
CA ASN A 55 -3.84 -27.30 -11.63
C ASN A 55 -2.43 -26.76 -11.91
N SER A 56 -1.55 -26.62 -10.92
CA SER A 56 -0.14 -26.30 -11.22
C SER A 56 0.50 -27.48 -11.98
N PRO A 57 1.07 -27.25 -13.19
CA PRO A 57 1.68 -28.32 -14.00
C PRO A 57 2.95 -28.91 -13.38
N LEU A 58 3.42 -28.37 -12.25
CA LEU A 58 4.53 -28.89 -11.45
C LEU A 58 4.01 -29.96 -10.48
N LEU A 59 3.40 -31.01 -11.03
CA LEU A 59 3.07 -32.24 -10.31
C LEU A 59 4.37 -32.99 -10.00
N GLY A 60 4.73 -33.07 -8.72
CA GLY A 60 5.81 -33.95 -8.27
C GLY A 60 6.19 -33.74 -6.83
N ASP A 61 6.72 -32.55 -6.51
CA ASP A 61 7.40 -32.34 -5.22
C ASP A 61 6.97 -31.05 -4.52
N ASN A 62 6.31 -31.25 -3.37
CA ASN A 62 6.32 -30.45 -2.13
C ASN A 62 6.43 -28.90 -2.20
N TYR A 63 5.30 -28.24 -1.92
CA TYR A 63 5.18 -26.90 -1.33
C TYR A 63 5.76 -25.68 -2.09
N MET A 64 5.25 -25.38 -3.29
CA MET A 64 5.34 -24.00 -3.81
C MET A 64 4.17 -23.15 -3.32
N ILE A 65 4.00 -23.02 -2.00
CA ILE A 65 3.21 -21.89 -1.46
C ILE A 65 4.17 -20.71 -1.47
N SER A 66 3.81 -19.59 -2.10
CA SER A 66 4.65 -18.39 -1.97
C SER A 66 4.84 -18.03 -0.51
N ARG A 67 6.03 -17.50 -0.19
CA ARG A 67 6.29 -16.96 1.13
C ARG A 67 5.21 -15.93 1.49
N HIS A 68 4.94 -15.83 2.78
CA HIS A 68 4.12 -14.76 3.32
C HIS A 68 4.69 -13.38 2.94
N CYS A 69 3.82 -12.37 2.92
CA CYS A 69 4.19 -11.06 2.43
C CYS A 69 4.65 -10.17 3.58
N MET A 70 5.70 -9.40 3.34
CA MET A 70 6.09 -8.28 4.19
C MET A 70 5.90 -6.99 3.40
N VAL A 71 5.05 -6.14 3.92
CA VAL A 71 4.77 -4.80 3.38
C VAL A 71 5.63 -3.82 4.14
N ILE A 72 6.63 -3.28 3.47
CA ILE A 72 7.48 -2.22 4.00
C ILE A 72 6.78 -0.91 3.65
N SER A 73 6.19 -0.25 4.64
CA SER A 73 5.45 1.01 4.46
C SER A 73 6.41 2.19 4.45
N ASP A 74 6.39 3.03 3.40
CA ASP A 74 7.28 4.19 3.29
C ASP A 74 6.96 5.23 4.38
N LEU A 75 5.68 5.58 4.53
CA LEU A 75 5.12 6.35 5.65
C LEU A 75 4.20 5.46 6.51
N GLU A 76 3.78 5.95 7.68
CA GLU A 76 2.91 5.18 8.61
C GLU A 76 1.56 4.77 8.02
N HIS A 77 1.02 5.57 7.09
CA HIS A 77 -0.27 5.36 6.46
C HIS A 77 -0.18 4.73 5.06
N SER A 78 1.02 4.67 4.45
CA SER A 78 1.17 4.25 3.06
C SER A 78 0.62 2.85 2.76
N TRP A 79 0.67 1.93 3.72
CA TRP A 79 0.12 0.59 3.57
C TRP A 79 -1.40 0.56 3.38
N GLN A 80 -2.12 1.63 3.76
CA GLN A 80 -3.58 1.73 3.61
C GLN A 80 -4.02 1.68 2.15
N VAL A 81 -3.13 1.99 1.19
CA VAL A 81 -3.37 1.76 -0.23
C VAL A 81 -3.77 0.32 -0.55
N LEU A 82 -3.38 -0.66 0.29
CA LEU A 82 -3.81 -2.05 0.14
C LEU A 82 -5.30 -2.24 0.45
N LEU A 83 -5.87 -1.46 1.38
CA LEU A 83 -7.29 -1.44 1.67
C LEU A 83 -8.04 -0.65 0.61
N ASP A 84 -7.54 0.54 0.27
CA ASP A 84 -8.18 1.42 -0.71
C ASP A 84 -8.34 0.72 -2.07
N GLN A 85 -7.35 -0.10 -2.46
CA GLN A 85 -7.34 -0.79 -3.76
C GLN A 85 -7.80 -2.26 -3.69
N ASP A 86 -8.57 -2.61 -2.66
CA ASP A 86 -9.16 -3.93 -2.43
C ASP A 86 -8.17 -5.12 -2.48
N VAL A 87 -6.89 -4.87 -2.20
CA VAL A 87 -5.87 -5.92 -2.07
C VAL A 87 -6.03 -6.65 -0.74
N LEU A 88 -6.25 -5.87 0.32
CA LEU A 88 -6.70 -6.33 1.61
C LEU A 88 -8.15 -5.93 1.79
N LYS A 89 -8.93 -6.81 2.38
CA LYS A 89 -10.34 -6.60 2.69
C LYS A 89 -10.52 -6.36 4.18
N TYR A 90 -11.57 -5.63 4.54
CA TYR A 90 -11.94 -5.39 5.93
C TYR A 90 -12.36 -6.66 6.70
N ASP A 91 -12.71 -7.73 6.00
CA ASP A 91 -13.02 -9.03 6.60
C ASP A 91 -11.77 -9.82 7.01
N ASN A 92 -10.57 -9.44 6.56
CA ASN A 92 -9.30 -10.01 7.01
C ASN A 92 -9.08 -9.78 8.51
N GLU A 93 -8.24 -10.62 9.14
CA GLU A 93 -7.95 -10.46 10.57
C GLU A 93 -6.79 -9.47 10.78
N PHE A 94 -7.08 -8.27 11.27
CA PHE A 94 -6.07 -7.27 11.59
C PHE A 94 -5.65 -7.36 13.05
N LEU A 95 -4.36 -7.57 13.28
CA LEU A 95 -3.73 -7.66 14.59
C LEU A 95 -2.72 -6.53 14.74
N PHE A 96 -3.09 -5.55 15.57
CA PHE A 96 -2.26 -4.38 15.87
C PHE A 96 -1.64 -4.52 17.27
N GLY A 97 -0.33 -4.37 17.35
CA GLY A 97 0.35 -4.24 18.63
C GLY A 97 0.07 -2.88 19.26
N GLY A 98 -0.46 -2.89 20.49
CA GLY A 98 -0.73 -1.67 21.23
C GLY A 98 0.53 -0.85 21.48
N CYS A 99 0.49 0.43 21.17
CA CYS A 99 1.55 1.38 21.53
C CYS A 99 1.39 1.91 22.97
N PHE A 100 0.33 1.51 23.68
CA PHE A 100 0.07 1.95 25.04
C PHE A 100 1.05 1.28 26.02
N PRO A 101 1.62 2.03 26.99
CA PRO A 101 2.59 1.49 27.95
C PRO A 101 2.09 0.26 28.72
N ALA A 102 0.79 0.19 29.02
CA ALA A 102 0.17 -0.94 29.71
C ALA A 102 0.14 -2.22 28.83
N ASP A 103 0.01 -2.07 27.52
CA ASP A 103 -0.12 -3.20 26.60
C ASP A 103 1.24 -3.86 26.31
N ARG A 104 2.32 -3.08 26.30
CA ARG A 104 3.67 -3.55 25.96
C ARG A 104 4.22 -4.61 26.92
N LEU A 105 3.68 -4.69 28.14
CA LEU A 105 4.16 -5.58 29.20
C LEU A 105 3.27 -6.82 29.40
N THR A 106 2.09 -6.89 28.77
CA THR A 106 1.15 -7.98 29.03
C THR A 106 1.38 -9.16 28.09
N THR A 107 1.92 -10.26 28.64
CA THR A 107 2.07 -11.55 27.94
C THR A 107 0.73 -12.10 27.44
N ILE A 108 -0.37 -11.75 28.11
CA ILE A 108 -1.74 -12.15 27.76
C ILE A 108 -2.12 -11.64 26.37
N THR A 109 -1.82 -10.39 26.05
CA THR A 109 -2.15 -9.78 24.75
C THR A 109 -1.42 -10.47 23.62
N ASN A 110 -0.13 -10.75 23.80
CA ASN A 110 0.67 -11.51 22.84
C ASN A 110 0.11 -12.93 22.63
N TYR A 111 -0.28 -13.61 23.70
CA TYR A 111 -0.90 -14.93 23.64
C TYR A 111 -2.23 -14.91 22.87
N ASN A 112 -3.05 -13.87 23.08
CA ASN A 112 -4.31 -13.69 22.36
C ASN A 112 -4.08 -13.45 20.87
N HIS A 113 -3.13 -12.60 20.50
CA HIS A 113 -2.76 -12.38 19.09
C HIS A 113 -2.25 -13.67 18.44
N LEU A 114 -1.41 -14.43 19.14
CA LEU A 114 -0.88 -15.69 18.63
C LEU A 114 -2.00 -16.72 18.39
N ASN A 115 -2.94 -16.86 19.33
CA ASN A 115 -4.09 -17.76 19.15
C ASN A 115 -4.98 -17.34 17.99
N LYS A 116 -5.23 -16.04 17.81
CA LYS A 116 -5.98 -15.54 16.65
C LYS A 116 -5.30 -15.89 15.33
N ILE A 117 -3.97 -15.75 15.26
CA ILE A 117 -3.18 -16.15 14.09
C ILE A 117 -3.30 -17.66 13.86
N ILE A 118 -3.19 -18.48 14.90
CA ILE A 118 -3.39 -19.94 14.80
C ILE A 118 -4.79 -20.25 14.26
N SER A 119 -5.85 -19.61 14.77
CA SER A 119 -7.20 -19.81 14.26
C SER A 119 -7.36 -19.39 12.79
N CYS A 120 -6.75 -18.28 12.38
CA CYS A 120 -6.73 -17.84 10.98
C CYS A 120 -5.97 -18.83 10.09
N MET A 121 -4.85 -19.35 10.59
CA MET A 121 -4.00 -20.33 9.92
C MET A 121 -4.72 -21.67 9.72
N GLU A 122 -5.43 -22.15 10.74
CA GLU A 122 -6.23 -23.36 10.67
C GLU A 122 -7.46 -23.16 9.74
N GLY A 123 -8.10 -21.98 9.80
CA GLY A 123 -9.28 -21.63 9.00
C GLY A 123 -9.01 -21.16 7.57
N GLY A 124 -7.76 -20.87 7.19
CA GLY A 124 -7.41 -20.33 5.88
C GLY A 124 -7.81 -18.86 5.66
N LYS A 125 -7.96 -18.09 6.73
CA LYS A 125 -8.26 -16.65 6.68
C LYS A 125 -6.97 -15.84 6.65
N THR A 126 -6.88 -14.82 5.80
CA THR A 126 -5.71 -13.93 5.78
C THR A 126 -5.60 -13.14 7.08
N ALA A 127 -4.40 -13.11 7.67
CA ALA A 127 -4.08 -12.31 8.84
C ALA A 127 -3.08 -11.20 8.48
N VAL A 128 -3.26 -10.03 9.09
CA VAL A 128 -2.42 -8.85 8.91
C VAL A 128 -1.83 -8.46 10.26
N MET A 129 -0.51 -8.45 10.38
CA MET A 129 0.21 -8.08 11.60
C MET A 129 0.87 -6.72 11.43
N TYR A 130 0.70 -5.85 12.42
CA TYR A 130 1.39 -4.57 12.51
C TYR A 130 1.86 -4.33 13.94
N ASN A 131 3.13 -3.97 14.12
CA ASN A 131 3.74 -3.70 15.44
C ASN A 131 3.71 -4.91 16.41
N LEU A 132 3.91 -6.13 15.91
CA LEU A 132 3.82 -7.38 16.69
C LEU A 132 5.15 -8.17 16.75
N GLU A 133 6.24 -7.48 17.05
CA GLU A 133 7.58 -8.08 17.07
C GLU A 133 7.73 -9.24 18.08
N ASN A 134 7.04 -9.14 19.21
CA ASN A 134 7.12 -10.11 20.30
C ASN A 134 6.65 -11.52 19.94
N ILE A 135 5.86 -11.68 18.87
CA ILE A 135 5.33 -12.99 18.44
C ILE A 135 6.04 -13.54 17.19
N HIS A 136 7.02 -12.82 16.63
CA HIS A 136 7.74 -13.26 15.44
C HIS A 136 8.48 -14.59 15.66
N GLU A 137 9.13 -14.75 16.81
CA GLU A 137 9.85 -15.98 17.18
C GLU A 137 8.89 -17.17 17.34
N SER A 138 7.69 -16.93 17.88
CA SER A 138 6.64 -17.96 18.00
C SER A 138 6.22 -18.55 16.67
N LEU A 139 6.30 -17.76 15.59
CA LEU A 139 5.88 -18.13 14.23
C LEU A 139 7.04 -18.62 13.37
N TYR A 140 8.21 -18.88 13.96
CA TYR A 140 9.44 -19.19 13.21
C TYR A 140 9.28 -20.32 12.21
N ASP A 141 8.79 -21.49 12.61
CA ASP A 141 8.68 -22.65 11.72
C ASP A 141 7.64 -22.40 10.61
N MET A 142 6.57 -21.66 10.93
CA MET A 142 5.55 -21.27 9.96
C MET A 142 6.14 -20.34 8.89
N LEU A 143 6.83 -19.27 9.30
CA LEU A 143 7.43 -18.30 8.39
C LEU A 143 8.55 -18.89 7.53
N ASN A 144 9.28 -19.87 8.05
CA ASN A 144 10.27 -20.62 7.27
C ASN A 144 9.66 -21.74 6.42
N GLN A 145 8.33 -21.89 6.42
CA GLN A 145 7.59 -22.93 5.71
C GLN A 145 8.09 -24.35 6.04
N ARG A 146 8.52 -24.58 7.29
CA ARG A 146 8.99 -25.88 7.80
C ARG A 146 7.81 -26.78 8.13
N TYR A 147 7.04 -27.13 7.11
CA TYR A 147 5.81 -27.90 7.24
C TYR A 147 6.05 -29.41 7.24
N GLN A 148 5.43 -30.10 8.18
CA GLN A 148 5.43 -31.55 8.28
C GLN A 148 4.12 -32.09 7.72
N LYS A 149 4.19 -33.12 6.87
CA LYS A 149 3.00 -33.82 6.37
C LYS A 149 2.64 -34.96 7.31
N ARG A 150 1.42 -34.95 7.83
CA ARG A 150 0.86 -36.13 8.52
C ARG A 150 0.42 -37.18 7.49
N PRO A 151 0.16 -38.43 7.90
CA PRO A 151 -0.39 -39.46 7.02
C PRO A 151 -1.69 -39.04 6.29
N SER A 152 -2.43 -38.07 6.83
CA SER A 152 -3.61 -37.45 6.20
C SER A 152 -3.27 -36.55 4.99
N GLY A 153 -2.00 -36.29 4.70
CA GLY A 153 -1.54 -35.39 3.64
C GLY A 153 -1.57 -33.90 3.97
N GLN A 154 -2.14 -33.52 5.11
CA GLN A 154 -2.31 -32.13 5.53
C GLN A 154 -1.00 -31.50 6.09
N PRO A 155 -0.72 -30.21 5.79
CA PRO A 155 0.42 -29.49 6.35
C PRO A 155 0.22 -29.14 7.82
N TYR A 156 1.24 -29.38 8.65
CA TYR A 156 1.30 -28.88 10.01
C TYR A 156 2.63 -28.18 10.26
N CYS A 157 2.62 -27.16 11.12
CA CYS A 157 3.83 -26.50 11.60
C CYS A 157 3.80 -26.41 13.12
N ARG A 158 4.98 -26.25 13.72
CA ARG A 158 5.09 -26.01 15.15
C ARG A 158 5.00 -24.51 15.42
N VAL A 159 4.19 -24.12 16.39
CA VAL A 159 4.07 -22.74 16.88
C VAL A 159 4.42 -22.72 18.36
N ALA A 160 5.34 -21.85 18.78
CA ALA A 160 5.75 -21.74 20.18
C ALA A 160 4.81 -20.81 20.96
N LEU A 161 4.18 -21.30 22.02
CA LEU A 161 3.32 -20.55 22.93
C LEU A 161 3.99 -20.51 24.32
N GLY A 162 4.75 -19.45 24.57
CA GLY A 162 5.53 -19.33 25.81
C GLY A 162 6.60 -20.41 25.92
N SER A 163 6.52 -21.26 26.95
CA SER A 163 7.44 -22.39 27.15
C SER A 163 7.02 -23.67 26.40
N GLU A 164 5.82 -23.69 25.83
CA GLU A 164 5.28 -24.86 25.14
C GLU A 164 5.27 -24.64 23.63
N SER A 165 5.09 -25.74 22.88
CA SER A 165 4.91 -25.68 21.44
C SER A 165 3.73 -26.54 21.03
N ARG A 166 2.92 -26.05 20.09
CA ARG A 166 1.76 -26.74 19.55
C ARG A 166 1.97 -27.01 18.06
N ASP A 167 1.58 -28.20 17.63
CA ASP A 167 1.44 -28.50 16.20
C ASP A 167 0.09 -27.94 15.72
N CYS A 168 0.16 -27.03 14.75
CA CYS A 168 -1.00 -26.35 14.19
C CYS A 168 -1.14 -26.67 12.71
N TYR A 169 -2.37 -26.91 12.26
CA TYR A 169 -2.67 -27.14 10.85
C TYR A 169 -2.45 -25.83 10.07
N VAL A 170 -1.85 -25.93 8.88
CA VAL A 170 -1.66 -24.79 7.98
C VAL A 170 -2.53 -24.97 6.75
N SER A 171 -3.61 -24.19 6.69
CA SER A 171 -4.48 -24.16 5.52
C SER A 171 -3.73 -23.64 4.29
N GLU A 172 -4.00 -24.23 3.13
CA GLU A 172 -3.39 -23.83 1.86
C GLU A 172 -3.85 -22.44 1.38
N ASN A 173 -4.95 -21.94 1.93
CA ASN A 173 -5.49 -20.62 1.67
C ASN A 173 -4.94 -19.55 2.63
N PHE A 174 -4.22 -19.97 3.69
CA PHE A 174 -3.72 -19.03 4.67
C PHE A 174 -2.62 -18.15 4.10
N LYS A 175 -2.76 -16.83 4.28
CA LYS A 175 -1.72 -15.84 4.03
C LYS A 175 -1.53 -14.96 5.26
N LEU A 176 -0.28 -14.68 5.55
CA LEU A 176 0.12 -13.69 6.54
C LEU A 176 0.73 -12.50 5.81
N VAL A 177 0.30 -11.30 6.19
CA VAL A 177 0.92 -10.03 5.80
C VAL A 177 1.51 -9.38 7.04
N VAL A 178 2.79 -9.08 7.01
CA VAL A 178 3.46 -8.32 8.08
C VAL A 178 3.77 -6.93 7.57
N ILE A 179 3.19 -5.91 8.20
CA ILE A 179 3.43 -4.51 7.86
C ILE A 179 4.54 -4.00 8.79
N VAL A 180 5.60 -3.44 8.20
CA VAL A 180 6.77 -2.88 8.89
C VAL A 180 7.06 -1.51 8.32
N MET A 181 7.36 -0.52 9.16
CA MET A 181 7.80 0.78 8.69
C MET A 181 9.17 0.69 8.02
N LYS A 182 9.40 1.48 6.97
CA LYS A 182 10.70 1.56 6.27
C LYS A 182 11.86 1.86 7.21
N SER A 183 11.69 2.81 8.13
CA SER A 183 12.70 3.18 9.13
C SER A 183 13.12 1.98 9.99
N VAL A 184 12.18 1.11 10.35
CA VAL A 184 12.41 -0.10 11.15
C VAL A 184 12.98 -1.23 10.28
N ALA A 185 12.43 -1.46 9.09
CA ALA A 185 12.87 -2.54 8.20
C ALA A 185 14.33 -2.40 7.75
N TYR A 186 14.82 -1.17 7.60
CA TYR A 186 16.21 -0.86 7.24
C TYR A 186 17.08 -0.48 8.44
N SER A 187 16.58 -0.62 9.67
CA SER A 187 17.36 -0.33 10.87
C SER A 187 18.42 -1.41 11.14
N PRO A 188 19.54 -1.09 11.80
CA PRO A 188 20.55 -2.09 12.19
C PRO A 188 20.02 -3.18 13.13
N GLU A 189 18.99 -2.88 13.91
CA GLU A 189 18.37 -3.80 14.86
C GLU A 189 17.50 -4.86 14.18
N MET A 190 17.01 -4.59 12.96
CA MET A 190 16.15 -5.52 12.22
C MET A 190 16.94 -6.77 11.77
N PRO A 191 16.57 -7.98 12.22
CA PRO A 191 17.29 -9.18 11.82
C PRO A 191 17.10 -9.49 10.33
N ILE A 192 18.19 -9.50 9.56
CA ILE A 192 18.18 -9.86 8.13
C ILE A 192 17.54 -11.23 7.90
N ALA A 193 17.77 -12.17 8.81
CA ALA A 193 17.19 -13.51 8.76
C ALA A 193 15.65 -13.49 8.85
N PHE A 194 15.06 -12.53 9.56
CA PHE A 194 13.61 -12.35 9.62
C PHE A 194 13.09 -11.82 8.29
N LEU A 195 13.68 -10.73 7.77
CA LEU A 195 13.33 -10.15 6.46
C LEU A 195 13.38 -11.19 5.33
N ASN A 196 14.33 -12.12 5.37
CA ASN A 196 14.52 -13.14 4.34
C ASN A 196 13.45 -14.25 4.34
N ARG A 197 12.59 -14.33 5.35
CA ARG A 197 11.46 -15.29 5.40
C ARG A 197 10.26 -14.83 4.58
N PHE A 198 10.25 -13.58 4.13
CA PHE A 198 9.12 -12.97 3.44
C PHE A 198 9.43 -12.60 1.99
N GLU A 199 8.38 -12.62 1.17
CA GLU A 199 8.33 -11.82 -0.05
C GLU A 199 8.07 -10.36 0.35
N LYS A 200 9.00 -9.45 0.03
CA LYS A 200 8.97 -8.07 0.52
C LYS A 200 8.53 -7.11 -0.57
N GLN A 201 7.65 -6.17 -0.26
CA GLN A 201 7.31 -5.06 -1.15
C GLN A 201 7.41 -3.73 -0.40
N LEU A 202 8.09 -2.75 -0.99
CA LEU A 202 8.10 -1.37 -0.49
C LEU A 202 6.88 -0.65 -1.07
N ILE A 203 6.00 -0.18 -0.21
CA ILE A 203 4.71 0.41 -0.56
C ILE A 203 4.66 1.88 -0.15
N SER A 204 4.26 2.70 -1.12
CA SER A 204 3.77 4.08 -1.00
C SER A 204 2.57 4.24 -1.94
N TYR A 205 1.76 5.27 -1.75
CA TYR A 205 0.70 5.56 -2.73
C TYR A 205 1.32 5.85 -4.11
N GLU A 206 2.39 6.63 -4.15
CA GLU A 206 3.12 6.92 -5.39
C GLU A 206 3.64 5.65 -6.10
N SER A 207 4.26 4.73 -5.36
CA SER A 207 4.84 3.53 -5.96
C SER A 207 3.79 2.51 -6.41
N SER A 208 2.59 2.57 -5.82
CA SER A 208 1.46 1.69 -6.15
C SER A 208 0.76 2.10 -7.45
N LEU A 209 0.85 3.38 -7.83
CA LEU A 209 0.31 3.89 -9.09
C LEU A 209 1.03 3.32 -10.31
N GLN A 210 0.26 3.15 -11.40
CA GLN A 210 0.82 2.83 -12.71
C GLN A 210 1.73 3.97 -13.19
N PRO A 211 2.84 3.68 -13.90
CA PRO A 211 3.79 4.72 -14.33
C PRO A 211 3.16 5.87 -15.12
N LYS A 212 2.12 5.57 -15.92
CA LYS A 212 1.35 6.58 -16.66
C LYS A 212 0.67 7.57 -15.73
N VAL A 213 -0.01 7.12 -14.66
CA VAL A 213 -0.68 8.00 -13.69
C VAL A 213 0.35 8.73 -12.83
N ARG A 214 1.38 7.99 -12.36
CA ARG A 214 2.46 8.52 -11.54
C ARG A 214 3.16 9.73 -12.17
N ALA A 215 3.34 9.74 -13.49
CA ALA A 215 3.97 10.85 -14.20
C ALA A 215 3.24 12.20 -14.02
N HIS A 216 1.95 12.19 -13.69
CA HIS A 216 1.12 13.38 -13.55
C HIS A 216 1.10 13.95 -12.13
N ILE A 217 1.72 13.30 -11.13
CA ILE A 217 1.69 13.76 -9.72
C ILE A 217 2.17 15.21 -9.59
N GLN A 218 3.28 15.56 -10.27
CA GLN A 218 3.84 16.91 -10.19
C GLN A 218 2.95 17.93 -10.90
N GLU A 219 2.42 17.60 -12.09
CA GLU A 219 1.48 18.45 -12.81
C GLU A 219 0.22 18.73 -11.96
N MET A 220 -0.32 17.70 -11.33
CA MET A 220 -1.46 17.80 -10.41
C MET A 220 -1.16 18.69 -9.20
N ARG A 221 0.04 18.56 -8.62
CA ARG A 221 0.49 19.42 -7.52
C ARG A 221 0.54 20.89 -7.92
N ASP A 222 1.03 21.17 -9.12
CA ASP A 222 1.15 22.53 -9.65
C ASP A 222 -0.24 23.11 -9.98
N LYS A 223 -1.13 22.32 -10.58
CA LYS A 223 -2.52 22.73 -10.85
C LYS A 223 -3.30 23.01 -9.58
N LEU A 224 -3.17 22.16 -8.56
CA LEU A 224 -3.78 22.38 -7.24
C LEU A 224 -3.26 23.68 -6.61
N SER A 225 -1.94 23.89 -6.65
CA SER A 225 -1.32 25.12 -6.15
C SER A 225 -1.84 26.35 -6.88
N GLN A 226 -1.96 26.29 -8.21
CA GLN A 226 -2.48 27.36 -9.03
C GLN A 226 -3.95 27.67 -8.72
N ALA A 227 -4.80 26.64 -8.61
CA ALA A 227 -6.22 26.79 -8.34
C ALA A 227 -6.49 27.51 -7.00
N PHE A 228 -5.70 27.19 -5.98
CA PHE A 228 -5.80 27.84 -4.67
C PHE A 228 -4.94 29.11 -4.54
N GLY A 229 -4.19 29.49 -5.58
CA GLY A 229 -3.34 30.67 -5.58
C GLY A 229 -2.14 30.59 -4.66
N MET A 230 -1.66 29.38 -4.38
CA MET A 230 -0.52 29.10 -3.53
C MET A 230 0.77 29.08 -4.35
N ARG A 231 1.89 29.47 -3.73
CA ARG A 231 3.22 29.20 -4.31
C ARG A 231 3.57 27.72 -4.05
N GLY A 232 4.27 27.10 -4.99
CA GLY A 232 4.68 25.69 -4.89
C GLY A 232 5.36 25.40 -3.55
N GLY A 233 4.84 24.41 -2.82
CA GLY A 233 5.32 24.02 -1.49
C GLY A 233 4.53 24.56 -0.29
N GLN A 234 3.55 25.46 -0.48
CA GLN A 234 2.72 25.99 0.61
C GLN A 234 1.39 25.25 0.81
N LEU A 235 1.13 24.18 0.06
CA LEU A 235 -0.12 23.40 0.17
C LEU A 235 -0.35 22.86 1.59
N SER A 236 0.72 22.57 2.35
CA SER A 236 0.63 22.16 3.77
C SER A 236 0.10 23.23 4.71
N ASP A 237 0.20 24.51 4.34
CA ASP A 237 -0.35 25.61 5.13
C ASP A 237 -1.87 25.68 4.98
N LEU A 238 -2.37 25.30 3.80
CA LEU A 238 -3.78 25.33 3.42
C LEU A 238 -4.52 24.04 3.81
N PHE A 239 -3.89 22.89 3.59
CA PHE A 239 -4.47 21.56 3.80
C PHE A 239 -3.85 20.91 5.05
N PRO A 240 -4.60 20.77 6.16
CA PRO A 240 -4.12 20.09 7.34
C PRO A 240 -3.73 18.64 7.03
N GLY A 241 -2.52 18.23 7.41
CA GLY A 241 -2.04 16.86 7.17
C GLY A 241 -1.57 16.58 5.74
N PHE A 242 -1.47 17.60 4.88
CA PHE A 242 -0.90 17.44 3.55
C PHE A 242 0.54 16.94 3.64
N CYS A 243 0.82 15.85 2.92
CA CYS A 243 2.11 15.20 2.87
C CYS A 243 2.36 14.68 1.44
N ASP A 244 3.50 14.03 1.23
CA ASP A 244 3.89 13.53 -0.09
C ASP A 244 2.94 12.47 -0.64
N ASP A 245 2.25 11.72 0.22
CA ASP A 245 1.25 10.73 -0.18
C ASP A 245 -0.15 11.33 -0.46
N THR A 246 -0.41 12.61 -0.14
CA THR A 246 -1.76 13.22 -0.28
C THR A 246 -2.24 13.34 -1.73
N ILE A 247 -1.37 13.73 -2.66
CA ILE A 247 -1.74 13.79 -4.09
C ILE A 247 -1.76 12.39 -4.70
N PRO A 248 -0.75 11.54 -4.49
CA PRO A 248 -0.80 10.15 -4.94
C PRO A 248 -2.02 9.37 -4.45
N SER A 249 -2.45 9.56 -3.20
CA SER A 249 -3.64 8.88 -2.66
C SER A 249 -4.93 9.35 -3.33
N ALA A 250 -5.09 10.65 -3.55
CA ALA A 250 -6.22 11.17 -4.33
C ALA A 250 -6.23 10.61 -5.75
N LEU A 251 -5.06 10.53 -6.41
CA LEU A 251 -4.94 9.93 -7.74
C LEU A 251 -5.25 8.42 -7.74
N CYS A 252 -4.89 7.69 -6.69
CA CYS A 252 -5.26 6.28 -6.53
C CYS A 252 -6.79 6.09 -6.52
N ILE A 253 -7.50 6.88 -5.72
CA ILE A 253 -8.96 6.82 -5.59
C ILE A 253 -9.63 7.19 -6.92
N LEU A 254 -9.24 8.31 -7.52
CA LEU A 254 -9.85 8.81 -8.76
C LEU A 254 -9.58 7.89 -9.97
N ALA A 255 -8.43 7.22 -10.00
CA ALA A 255 -8.11 6.26 -11.06
C ALA A 255 -8.97 4.99 -10.96
N GLU A 256 -9.34 4.56 -9.75
CA GLU A 256 -10.25 3.42 -9.56
C GLU A 256 -11.69 3.75 -9.92
N GLU A 257 -12.20 4.92 -9.54
CA GLU A 257 -13.54 5.36 -9.93
C GLU A 257 -13.73 5.37 -11.45
N GLN A 258 -12.73 5.84 -12.20
CA GLN A 258 -12.79 5.80 -13.67
C GLN A 258 -12.75 4.38 -14.24
N HIS A 259 -12.22 3.42 -13.49
CA HIS A 259 -12.17 2.02 -13.90
C HIS A 259 -13.51 1.34 -13.64
N ASP A 260 -14.16 1.62 -12.51
CA ASP A 260 -15.49 1.10 -12.17
C ASP A 260 -16.61 1.73 -13.03
N GLU A 261 -16.59 3.05 -13.25
CA GLU A 261 -17.52 3.75 -14.15
C GLU A 261 -17.45 3.18 -15.58
N LYS A 262 -16.24 2.82 -16.04
CA LYS A 262 -16.04 2.23 -17.38
C LYS A 262 -16.36 0.74 -17.45
N TYR A 263 -16.26 -0.01 -16.36
CA TYR A 263 -16.67 -1.42 -16.35
C TYR A 263 -18.18 -1.60 -16.52
N ASP A 264 -18.98 -0.67 -16.00
CA ASP A 264 -20.42 -0.65 -16.25
C ASP A 264 -20.75 -0.27 -17.71
N GLU A 265 -19.91 0.54 -18.37
CA GLU A 265 -20.10 0.98 -19.76
C GLU A 265 -19.47 0.05 -20.83
N GLN A 266 -18.43 -0.72 -20.50
CA GLN A 266 -17.69 -1.58 -21.44
C GLN A 266 -18.32 -2.97 -21.63
N LYS A 267 -19.55 -3.00 -22.16
CA LYS A 267 -20.05 -4.13 -22.98
C LYS A 267 -19.78 -3.95 -24.48
N VAL A 268 -19.11 -2.88 -24.90
CA VAL A 268 -18.79 -2.64 -26.32
C VAL A 268 -17.38 -2.09 -26.49
N GLY A 269 -16.50 -2.87 -27.12
CA GLY A 269 -15.35 -2.38 -27.90
C GLY A 269 -14.07 -2.05 -27.14
N LYS A 270 -12.99 -2.81 -27.45
CA LYS A 270 -11.60 -2.49 -27.09
C LYS A 270 -11.18 -1.17 -27.75
N ASN A 271 -10.91 -0.15 -26.95
CA ASN A 271 -10.06 0.99 -27.33
C ASN A 271 -9.10 1.31 -26.18
N GLU A 272 -7.87 1.67 -26.53
CA GLU A 272 -6.76 1.89 -25.62
C GLU A 272 -7.06 2.99 -24.57
N GLU A 273 -6.84 2.63 -23.31
CA GLU A 273 -7.06 3.43 -22.11
C GLU A 273 -6.30 4.77 -22.16
N THR A 274 -7.04 5.85 -22.40
CA THR A 274 -6.54 7.21 -22.18
C THR A 274 -7.25 7.74 -20.93
N LEU A 275 -6.51 8.01 -19.85
CA LEU A 275 -7.05 8.70 -18.68
C LEU A 275 -7.49 10.11 -19.11
N ASN A 276 -8.73 10.50 -18.81
CA ASN A 276 -9.17 11.88 -19.07
C ASN A 276 -8.62 12.78 -17.95
N LEU A 277 -7.44 13.36 -18.21
CA LEU A 277 -6.73 14.22 -17.25
C LEU A 277 -7.57 15.42 -16.79
N THR A 278 -8.35 16.01 -17.70
CA THR A 278 -9.21 17.17 -17.39
C THR A 278 -10.28 16.81 -16.36
N ASP A 279 -10.88 15.62 -16.46
CA ASP A 279 -11.89 15.16 -15.51
C ASP A 279 -11.26 14.85 -14.15
N ILE A 280 -10.07 14.25 -14.14
CA ILE A 280 -9.31 13.96 -12.91
C ILE A 280 -8.97 15.26 -12.19
N GLU A 281 -8.57 16.30 -12.92
CA GLU A 281 -8.29 17.62 -12.36
C GLU A 281 -9.53 18.22 -11.67
N LEU A 282 -10.69 18.17 -12.34
CA LEU A 282 -11.93 18.68 -11.77
C LEU A 282 -12.33 17.90 -10.52
N LYS A 283 -12.36 16.56 -10.59
CA LYS A 283 -12.68 15.70 -9.43
C LYS A 283 -11.68 15.91 -8.29
N MET A 284 -10.39 16.11 -8.60
CA MET A 284 -9.38 16.40 -7.58
C MET A 284 -9.63 17.75 -6.91
N LEU A 285 -9.98 18.80 -7.65
CA LEU A 285 -10.35 20.08 -7.04
C LEU A 285 -11.59 19.95 -6.14
N GLU A 286 -12.58 19.18 -6.56
CA GLU A 286 -13.79 18.89 -5.75
C GLU A 286 -13.44 18.15 -4.46
N LEU A 287 -12.54 17.16 -4.52
CA LEU A 287 -12.07 16.43 -3.34
C LEU A 287 -11.35 17.35 -2.35
N PHE A 288 -10.51 18.26 -2.83
CA PHE A 288 -9.69 19.12 -1.96
C PHE A 288 -10.41 20.34 -1.40
N ARG A 289 -11.38 20.92 -2.11
CA ARG A 289 -12.15 22.11 -1.64
C ARG A 289 -12.64 22.02 -0.19
N PRO A 290 -13.32 20.95 0.26
CA PRO A 290 -13.83 20.86 1.64
C PRO A 290 -12.72 20.68 2.69
N MET A 291 -11.50 20.31 2.29
CA MET A 291 -10.39 20.04 3.21
C MET A 291 -9.52 21.28 3.50
N CYS A 292 -9.85 22.43 2.90
CA CYS A 292 -9.08 23.66 3.07
C CYS A 292 -9.31 24.28 4.46
N ARG A 293 -8.27 24.93 5.02
CA ARG A 293 -8.44 25.87 6.13
C ARG A 293 -9.15 27.15 5.65
N PRO A 294 -10.37 27.44 6.12
CA PRO A 294 -11.13 28.60 5.64
C PRO A 294 -10.44 29.91 5.99
N GLU A 295 -9.77 30.00 7.14
CA GLU A 295 -9.05 31.21 7.56
C GLU A 295 -7.93 31.56 6.57
N LYS A 296 -7.19 30.53 6.12
CA LYS A 296 -6.10 30.70 5.15
C LYS A 296 -6.63 31.13 3.79
N LEU A 297 -7.76 30.59 3.35
CA LEU A 297 -8.42 31.03 2.12
C LEU A 297 -8.86 32.50 2.18
N ILE A 298 -9.41 32.93 3.32
CA ILE A 298 -9.82 34.31 3.54
C ILE A 298 -8.59 35.23 3.54
N GLU A 299 -7.51 34.88 4.24
CA GLU A 299 -6.25 35.64 4.22
C GLU A 299 -5.71 35.81 2.79
N LEU A 300 -5.69 34.74 2.00
CA LEU A 300 -5.24 34.78 0.61
C LEU A 300 -6.15 35.65 -0.27
N ALA A 301 -7.46 35.60 -0.04
CA ALA A 301 -8.42 36.44 -0.75
C ALA A 301 -8.23 37.93 -0.40
N ILE A 302 -7.97 38.24 0.88
CA ILE A 302 -7.64 39.59 1.35
C ILE A 302 -6.33 40.06 0.72
N GLN A 303 -5.25 39.27 0.78
CA GLN A 303 -3.94 39.63 0.20
C GLN A 303 -3.97 39.79 -1.33
N LYS A 304 -4.85 39.06 -2.03
CA LYS A 304 -5.04 39.23 -3.47
C LYS A 304 -5.85 40.48 -3.81
N LYS A 305 -6.81 40.88 -2.97
CA LYS A 305 -7.66 42.07 -3.17
C LYS A 305 -7.00 43.37 -2.67
N TYR A 306 -6.22 43.29 -1.59
CA TYR A 306 -5.51 44.39 -0.96
C TYR A 306 -4.02 44.10 -0.99
N ARG A 307 -3.26 44.89 -1.75
CA ARG A 307 -1.80 44.81 -1.67
C ARG A 307 -1.38 45.35 -0.29
N PRO A 308 -0.21 44.99 0.25
CA PRO A 308 0.27 45.47 1.56
C PRO A 308 0.37 47.00 1.71
N SER A 309 0.07 47.77 0.66
CA SER A 309 0.01 49.23 0.63
C SER A 309 -1.35 49.82 1.00
N ASP A 310 -2.42 49.02 1.10
CA ASP A 310 -3.78 49.52 1.29
C ASP A 310 -4.27 49.24 2.73
N ASP A 311 -4.66 50.31 3.42
CA ASP A 311 -5.02 50.32 4.85
C ASP A 311 -6.31 49.51 5.13
N PRO A 312 -6.26 48.43 5.94
CA PRO A 312 -7.38 47.52 6.16
C PRO A 312 -8.52 48.09 7.04
N ALA A 313 -8.41 49.32 7.54
CA ALA A 313 -9.35 49.89 8.51
C ALA A 313 -10.56 50.66 7.91
N GLN A 314 -10.92 50.44 6.64
CA GLN A 314 -12.06 51.12 6.01
C GLN A 314 -13.32 50.21 6.02
N PRO A 315 -14.40 50.57 6.75
CA PRO A 315 -15.59 49.72 7.00
C PRO A 315 -16.47 49.40 5.78
N GLU A 316 -16.09 49.83 4.58
CA GLU A 316 -16.95 49.84 3.39
C GLU A 316 -16.79 48.58 2.51
N HIS A 317 -16.02 47.59 2.97
CA HIS A 317 -15.44 46.55 2.11
C HIS A 317 -16.00 45.12 2.26
N PHE A 318 -17.12 44.92 2.96
CA PHE A 318 -17.72 43.59 3.12
C PHE A 318 -19.13 43.46 2.50
N PRO A 319 -19.26 43.17 1.19
CA PRO A 319 -20.54 42.73 0.63
C PRO A 319 -20.53 41.34 -0.01
N THR A 320 -19.48 40.51 0.08
CA THR A 320 -19.50 39.21 -0.65
C THR A 320 -18.79 38.07 0.06
N LEU A 321 -19.48 37.53 1.07
CA LEU A 321 -19.23 36.21 1.68
C LEU A 321 -20.26 35.17 1.17
N VAL A 322 -20.70 35.29 -0.09
CA VAL A 322 -21.76 34.42 -0.67
C VAL A 322 -21.20 33.29 -1.55
N LEU A 323 -19.88 33.13 -1.65
CA LEU A 323 -19.25 32.10 -2.50
C LEU A 323 -18.47 31.03 -1.73
N PHE A 324 -18.61 30.99 -0.41
CA PHE A 324 -17.91 30.00 0.44
C PHE A 324 -18.84 29.27 1.43
N PHE A 325 -20.15 29.28 1.20
CA PHE A 325 -21.12 28.40 1.85
C PHE A 325 -21.92 27.63 0.81
#